data_AF-A0A7N6BFY9-F1
#
_entry.id   AF-A0A7N6BFY9-F1
#
_cell.length_a   1.000
_cell.length_b   1.000
_cell.length_c   1.000
_cell.angle_alpha   90.00
_cell.angle_beta   90.00
_cell.angle_gamma   90.00
#
_symmetry.space_group_name_H-M   'P 1'
#
loop_
_entity.id
_entity.type
_entity.pdbx_description
1 polymer ?
#
loop_
_entity_poly.entity_id
_entity_poly.type
_entity_poly.pdbx_seq_one_letter_code
_entity_poly.pdbx_strand_id
1 'polypeptide(L)'
;MALTSDPNYQKLEQWYKANAGSLNMRTMFDEDKTRFGKFSTVLDTDDGEILLDFSKNLINQDVMAMLLALAKSRGVEEARDKMFSGEKINFTEGRAVLHIALRNRSNTPIHVDGKDVMPEVNRVLDKMKAFCHKVRSGEWKGFRNKPSNSIVFKKLSPFVLGALVGDHVRAQDLCSRCHVEHQQLRPVGVSRAHLNICHWSLQLHLRLLQQMASLRKTEVQKHVPKEVG
;
A
#
# COMPACT_ATOMS: atom_id res chain seq x y z
N MET A 1 18.09 24.08 7.02
CA MET A 1 19.30 23.69 6.28
C MET A 1 18.91 22.97 5.00
N ALA A 2 19.52 23.30 3.87
CA ALA A 2 19.29 22.63 2.59
C ALA A 2 19.88 21.20 2.60
N LEU A 3 19.42 20.32 1.71
CA LEU A 3 19.92 18.94 1.60
C LEU A 3 21.40 18.88 1.20
N THR A 4 21.80 19.72 0.24
CA THR A 4 23.15 19.73 -0.36
C THR A 4 24.26 20.22 0.58
N SER A 5 23.89 21.02 1.58
CA SER A 5 24.82 21.52 2.60
C SER A 5 25.01 20.55 3.78
N ASP A 6 24.23 19.46 3.84
CA ASP A 6 24.31 18.50 4.93
C ASP A 6 25.58 17.63 4.80
N PRO A 7 26.44 17.55 5.83
CA PRO A 7 27.65 16.73 5.79
C PRO A 7 27.38 15.25 5.52
N ASN A 8 26.25 14.71 6.00
CA ASN A 8 25.91 13.30 5.76
C ASN A 8 25.48 13.08 4.31
N TYR A 9 24.83 14.07 3.70
CA TYR A 9 24.49 14.01 2.28
C TYR A 9 25.76 14.09 1.42
N GLN A 10 26.68 15.01 1.74
CA GLN A 10 27.94 15.14 1.03
C GLN A 10 28.78 13.86 1.12
N LYS A 11 28.83 13.23 2.30
CA LYS A 11 29.49 11.94 2.49
C LYS A 11 28.87 10.84 1.62
N LEU A 12 27.54 10.76 1.59
CA LEU A 12 26.82 9.80 0.75
C LEU A 12 27.07 10.04 -0.74
N GLU A 13 27.07 11.31 -1.16
CA GLU A 13 27.32 11.70 -2.55
C GLU A 13 28.76 11.36 -2.99
N GLN A 14 29.75 11.64 -2.13
CA GLN A 14 31.15 11.28 -2.37
C GLN A 14 31.31 9.76 -2.47
N TRP A 15 30.69 9.01 -1.55
CA TRP A 15 30.71 7.56 -1.59
C TRP A 15 30.08 7.03 -2.89
N TYR A 16 28.95 7.59 -3.31
CA TYR A 16 28.29 7.26 -4.57
C TYR A 16 29.21 7.52 -5.77
N LYS A 17 29.82 8.70 -5.86
CA LYS A 17 30.73 9.05 -6.97
C LYS A 17 31.93 8.10 -7.06
N ALA A 18 32.44 7.62 -5.92
CA ALA A 18 33.57 6.71 -5.87
C ALA A 18 33.20 5.23 -6.13
N ASN A 19 32.00 4.78 -5.75
CA ASN A 19 31.67 3.35 -5.67
C ASN A 19 30.44 2.92 -6.49
N ALA A 20 29.63 3.84 -7.02
CA ALA A 20 28.39 3.47 -7.70
C ALA A 20 28.60 2.55 -8.91
N GLY A 21 29.70 2.74 -9.64
CA GLY A 21 30.04 1.94 -10.81
C GLY A 21 30.39 0.49 -10.51
N SER A 22 30.78 0.16 -9.27
CA SER A 22 31.13 -1.21 -8.86
C SER A 22 29.95 -1.99 -8.28
N LEU A 23 28.81 -1.34 -8.03
CA LEU A 23 27.63 -2.00 -7.49
C LEU A 23 26.94 -2.86 -8.55
N ASN A 24 27.00 -4.17 -8.37
CA ASN A 24 26.29 -5.14 -9.20
C ASN A 24 25.40 -6.04 -8.35
N MET A 25 24.10 -6.05 -8.66
CA MET A 25 23.12 -6.82 -7.89
C MET A 25 23.46 -8.31 -7.79
N ARG A 26 23.87 -8.93 -8.90
CA ARG A 26 24.15 -10.36 -8.94
C ARG A 26 25.35 -10.68 -8.05
N THR A 27 26.43 -9.93 -8.22
CA THR A 27 27.64 -10.05 -7.40
C THR A 27 27.35 -9.87 -5.92
N MET A 28 26.52 -8.88 -5.54
CA MET A 28 26.17 -8.62 -4.13
C MET A 28 25.39 -9.77 -3.47
N PHE A 29 24.56 -10.51 -4.22
CA PHE A 29 23.91 -11.73 -3.74
C PHE A 29 24.84 -12.95 -3.76
N ASP A 30 25.79 -12.98 -4.69
CA ASP A 30 26.79 -14.03 -4.76
C ASP A 30 27.78 -13.96 -3.59
N GLU A 31 28.21 -12.76 -3.22
CA GLU A 31 29.10 -12.46 -2.11
C GLU A 31 28.42 -12.59 -0.73
N ASP A 32 27.15 -12.21 -0.61
CA ASP A 32 26.39 -12.31 0.64
C ASP A 32 25.15 -13.19 0.50
N LYS A 33 25.30 -14.48 0.80
CA LYS A 33 24.19 -15.45 0.80
C LYS A 33 23.10 -15.14 1.83
N THR A 34 23.40 -14.32 2.84
CA THR A 34 22.45 -13.90 3.88
C THR A 34 21.80 -12.53 3.60
N ARG A 35 22.06 -11.95 2.42
CA ARG A 35 21.59 -10.61 2.04
C ARG A 35 20.09 -10.41 2.21
N PHE A 36 19.28 -11.40 1.82
CA PHE A 36 17.83 -11.33 2.01
C PHE A 36 17.46 -11.09 3.48
N GLY A 37 18.01 -11.88 4.41
CA GLY A 37 17.73 -11.71 5.85
C GLY A 37 18.22 -10.38 6.43
N LYS A 38 19.30 -9.80 5.89
CA LYS A 38 19.83 -8.50 6.33
C LYS A 38 19.05 -7.30 5.80
N PHE A 39 18.50 -7.42 4.59
CA PHE A 39 17.80 -6.34 3.87
C PHE A 39 16.32 -6.68 3.64
N SER A 40 15.73 -7.41 4.58
CA SER A 40 14.29 -7.60 4.67
C SER A 40 13.85 -7.48 6.12
N THR A 41 12.58 -7.14 6.31
CA THR A 41 11.94 -7.19 7.62
C THR A 41 10.51 -7.68 7.45
N VAL A 42 10.04 -8.48 8.39
CA VAL A 42 8.65 -8.91 8.45
C VAL A 42 7.98 -8.07 9.53
N LEU A 43 6.93 -7.36 9.15
CA LEU A 43 6.07 -6.64 10.07
C LEU A 43 4.89 -7.53 10.39
N ASP A 44 4.83 -7.99 11.64
CA ASP A 44 3.67 -8.74 12.13
C ASP A 44 2.53 -7.78 12.44
N THR A 45 1.34 -8.07 11.92
CA THR A 45 0.13 -7.29 12.16
C THR A 45 -1.00 -8.24 12.53
N ASP A 46 -2.00 -7.74 13.27
CA ASP A 46 -3.14 -8.56 13.71
C ASP A 46 -3.89 -9.25 12.55
N ASP A 47 -3.78 -8.72 11.33
CA ASP A 47 -4.44 -9.20 10.12
C ASP A 47 -3.51 -9.99 9.17
N GLY A 48 -2.25 -10.22 9.57
CA GLY A 48 -1.26 -11.00 8.84
C GLY A 48 0.11 -10.33 8.70
N GLU A 49 1.08 -11.08 8.19
CA GLU A 49 2.45 -10.62 8.04
C GLU A 49 2.65 -9.77 6.76
N ILE A 50 3.44 -8.71 6.88
CA ILE A 50 3.90 -7.89 5.75
C ILE A 50 5.40 -8.04 5.61
N LEU A 51 5.85 -8.76 4.58
CA LEU A 51 7.26 -8.85 4.22
C LEU A 51 7.69 -7.61 3.42
N LEU A 52 8.59 -6.81 3.99
CA LEU A 52 9.28 -5.74 3.30
C LEU A 52 10.67 -6.23 2.86
N ASP A 53 10.77 -6.69 1.61
CA ASP A 53 12.04 -7.07 0.98
C ASP A 53 12.62 -5.91 0.17
N PHE A 54 13.73 -5.34 0.65
CA PHE A 54 14.51 -4.30 -0.02
C PHE A 54 15.93 -4.79 -0.36
N SER A 55 16.14 -6.10 -0.38
CA SER A 55 17.44 -6.71 -0.66
C SER A 55 17.88 -6.58 -2.12
N LYS A 56 16.92 -6.36 -3.03
CA LYS A 56 17.14 -6.14 -4.47
C LYS A 56 17.38 -4.67 -4.82
N ASN A 57 17.74 -3.85 -3.83
CA ASN A 57 18.20 -2.48 -4.03
C ASN A 57 19.73 -2.41 -4.05
N LEU A 58 20.31 -1.47 -4.80
CA LEU A 58 21.76 -1.25 -4.91
C LEU A 58 22.29 -0.57 -3.65
N ILE A 59 22.21 -1.28 -2.53
CA ILE A 59 22.59 -0.83 -1.20
C ILE A 59 23.45 -1.90 -0.51
N ASN A 60 24.45 -1.47 0.24
CA ASN A 60 25.19 -2.34 1.16
C ASN A 60 25.00 -1.82 2.60
N GLN A 61 25.68 -2.43 3.56
CA GLN A 61 25.56 -2.06 4.97
C GLN A 61 26.01 -0.61 5.22
N ASP A 62 27.09 -0.18 4.56
CA ASP A 62 27.61 1.19 4.68
C ASP A 62 26.62 2.22 4.13
N VAL A 63 26.04 1.96 2.96
CA VAL A 63 25.00 2.82 2.36
C VAL A 63 23.78 2.91 3.26
N MET A 64 23.33 1.79 3.83
CA MET A 64 22.20 1.82 4.76
C MET A 64 22.53 2.65 6.01
N ALA A 65 23.72 2.48 6.59
CA ALA A 65 24.15 3.28 7.73
C ALA A 65 24.23 4.78 7.39
N MET A 66 24.74 5.15 6.20
CA MET A 66 24.79 6.53 5.73
C MET A 66 23.39 7.13 5.51
N LEU A 67 22.46 6.36 4.94
CA LEU A 67 21.07 6.80 4.75
C LEU A 67 20.35 7.04 6.08
N LEU A 68 20.54 6.15 7.06
CA LEU A 68 19.99 6.33 8.40
C LEU A 68 20.61 7.52 9.13
N ALA A 69 21.92 7.71 9.01
CA ALA A 69 22.60 8.90 9.56
C ALA A 69 22.07 10.19 8.93
N LEU A 70 21.86 10.19 7.60
CA LEU A 70 21.25 11.31 6.90
C LEU A 70 19.83 11.57 7.43
N ALA A 71 18.98 10.55 7.53
CA ALA A 71 17.62 10.69 8.05
C ALA A 71 17.59 11.34 9.45
N LYS A 72 18.51 10.93 10.34
CA LYS A 72 18.68 11.53 11.67
C LYS A 72 19.10 13.00 11.58
N SER A 73 20.15 13.32 10.80
CA SER A 73 20.61 14.71 10.66
C SER A 73 19.59 15.65 10.00
N ARG A 74 18.68 15.10 9.19
CA ARG A 74 17.57 15.83 8.58
C ARG A 74 16.39 16.05 9.50
N GLY A 75 16.44 15.52 10.72
CA GLY A 75 15.43 15.69 11.73
C GLY A 75 14.11 14.97 11.41
N VAL A 76 14.20 13.78 10.79
CA VAL A 76 13.00 13.01 10.40
C VAL A 76 12.19 12.58 11.62
N GLU A 77 12.87 12.23 12.72
CA GLU A 77 12.21 11.81 13.96
C GLU A 77 11.47 12.97 14.62
N GLU A 78 12.11 14.15 14.70
CA GLU A 78 11.48 15.36 15.19
C GLU A 78 10.31 15.77 14.30
N ALA A 79 10.48 15.77 12.97
CA ALA A 79 9.41 16.10 12.03
C ALA A 79 8.21 15.15 12.14
N ARG A 80 8.47 13.84 12.35
CA ARG A 80 7.43 12.85 12.68
C ARG A 80 6.71 13.26 13.95
N ASP A 81 7.41 13.54 15.04
CA ASP A 81 6.79 13.84 16.33
C ASP A 81 5.96 15.14 16.29
N LYS A 82 6.42 16.13 15.52
CA LYS A 82 5.64 17.35 15.22
C LYS A 82 4.34 17.06 14.47
N MET A 83 4.37 16.15 13.49
CA MET A 83 3.16 15.70 12.81
C MET A 83 2.20 14.98 13.78
N PHE A 84 2.73 14.10 14.63
CA PHE A 84 1.92 13.31 15.56
C PHE A 84 1.30 14.14 16.70
N SER A 85 1.97 15.20 17.12
CA SER A 85 1.48 16.13 18.15
C SER A 85 0.48 17.17 17.65
N GLY A 86 0.31 17.32 16.33
CA GLY A 86 -0.60 18.31 15.75
C GLY A 86 0.00 19.69 15.53
N GLU A 87 1.33 19.82 15.54
CA GLU A 87 2.00 21.08 15.17
C GLU A 87 1.66 21.47 13.72
N LYS A 88 1.65 22.78 13.44
CA LYS A 88 1.38 23.37 12.13
C LYS A 88 2.58 23.21 11.19
N ILE A 89 2.91 21.96 10.83
CA ILE A 89 4.05 21.63 9.96
C ILE A 89 3.84 22.03 8.50
N ASN A 90 2.57 22.22 8.06
CA ASN A 90 2.29 22.85 6.77
C ASN A 90 2.42 24.36 6.94
N PHE A 91 3.66 24.84 6.89
CA PHE A 91 4.03 26.22 7.17
C PHE A 91 3.55 27.22 6.11
N THR A 92 3.28 26.79 4.87
CA THR A 92 2.77 27.68 3.81
C THR A 92 1.31 28.04 4.03
N GLU A 93 0.51 27.11 4.54
CA GLU A 93 -0.91 27.34 4.84
C GLU A 93 -1.20 27.56 6.34
N GLY A 94 -0.19 27.41 7.20
CA GLY A 94 -0.33 27.51 8.66
C GLY A 94 -1.21 26.42 9.27
N ARG A 95 -1.16 25.18 8.74
CA ARG A 95 -2.09 24.09 9.10
C ARG A 95 -1.39 22.89 9.72
N ALA A 96 -2.10 22.22 10.62
CA ALA A 96 -1.73 20.90 11.11
C ALA A 96 -1.99 19.83 10.04
N VAL A 97 -1.22 18.73 10.06
CA VAL A 97 -1.35 17.62 9.11
C VAL A 97 -1.67 16.34 9.88
N LEU A 98 -2.97 16.03 10.01
CA LEU A 98 -3.46 15.01 10.96
C LEU A 98 -4.29 13.88 10.33
N HIS A 99 -3.88 13.39 9.16
CA HIS A 99 -4.51 12.20 8.56
C HIS A 99 -4.38 10.96 9.46
N ILE A 100 -3.39 10.92 10.35
CA ILE A 100 -3.25 9.89 11.40
C ILE A 100 -4.40 9.89 12.41
N ALA A 101 -4.96 11.07 12.74
CA ALA A 101 -6.03 11.18 13.73
C ALA A 101 -7.32 10.53 13.23
N LEU A 102 -7.57 10.59 11.91
CA LEU A 102 -8.72 9.97 11.26
C LEU A 102 -8.75 8.43 11.38
N ARG A 103 -7.59 7.82 11.65
CA ARG A 103 -7.43 6.37 11.81
C ARG A 103 -6.85 5.98 13.18
N ASN A 104 -6.88 6.89 14.14
CA ASN A 104 -6.40 6.64 15.49
C ASN A 104 -7.41 5.79 16.27
N ARG A 105 -7.21 4.46 16.27
CA ARG A 105 -8.06 3.50 16.99
C ARG A 105 -7.87 3.53 18.51
N SER A 106 -6.73 4.03 18.99
CA SER A 106 -6.42 4.11 20.42
C SER A 106 -7.21 5.22 21.14
N ASN A 107 -7.76 6.19 20.40
CA ASN A 107 -8.37 7.40 20.94
C ASN A 107 -7.45 8.22 21.87
N THR A 108 -6.13 8.05 21.76
CA THR A 108 -5.17 8.95 22.42
C THR A 108 -5.44 10.39 21.96
N PRO A 109 -5.58 11.37 22.87
CA PRO A 109 -5.89 12.75 22.52
C PRO A 109 -4.84 13.37 21.60
N ILE A 110 -5.30 14.11 20.58
CA ILE A 110 -4.42 14.87 19.67
C ILE A 110 -4.94 16.30 19.62
N HIS A 111 -4.12 17.24 20.07
CA HIS A 111 -4.54 18.62 20.25
C HIS A 111 -4.16 19.49 19.04
N VAL A 112 -5.11 20.29 18.57
CA VAL A 112 -4.86 21.40 17.63
C VAL A 112 -5.42 22.66 18.24
N ASP A 113 -4.60 23.70 18.35
CA ASP A 113 -4.99 24.98 18.95
C ASP A 113 -5.63 24.81 20.35
N GLY A 114 -5.10 23.87 21.14
CA GLY A 114 -5.55 23.58 22.51
C GLY A 114 -6.79 22.68 22.62
N LYS A 115 -7.36 22.20 21.51
CA LYS A 115 -8.56 21.35 21.51
C LYS A 115 -8.26 19.96 20.95
N ASP A 116 -8.70 18.92 21.67
CA ASP A 116 -8.64 17.55 21.17
C ASP A 116 -9.58 17.34 19.97
N VAL A 117 -9.04 16.76 18.89
CA VAL A 117 -9.77 16.52 17.64
C VAL A 117 -10.51 15.19 17.63
N MET A 118 -10.14 14.24 18.50
CA MET A 118 -10.69 12.88 18.49
C MET A 118 -12.22 12.80 18.67
N PRO A 119 -12.86 13.60 19.55
CA PRO A 119 -14.31 13.57 19.70
C PRO A 119 -15.06 13.90 18.41
N GLU A 120 -14.60 14.90 17.66
CA GLU A 120 -15.22 15.29 16.38
C GLU A 120 -14.98 14.25 15.29
N VAL A 121 -13.78 13.65 15.25
CA VAL A 121 -13.47 12.54 14.33
C VAL A 121 -14.45 11.39 14.57
N ASN A 122 -14.61 10.94 15.82
CA ASN A 122 -15.50 9.84 16.17
C ASN A 122 -16.97 10.18 15.89
N ARG A 123 -17.41 11.40 16.19
CA ARG A 123 -18.76 11.87 15.87
C ARG A 123 -19.08 11.78 14.38
N VAL A 124 -18.12 12.13 13.50
CA VAL A 124 -18.30 12.01 12.05
C VAL A 124 -18.30 10.55 11.61
N LEU A 125 -17.42 9.72 12.16
CA LEU A 125 -17.41 8.27 11.89
C LEU A 125 -18.73 7.60 12.28
N ASP A 126 -19.30 7.96 13.42
CA ASP A 126 -20.61 7.45 13.87
C ASP A 126 -21.74 7.90 12.96
N LYS A 127 -21.72 9.16 12.53
CA LYS A 127 -22.67 9.67 11.52
C LYS A 127 -22.56 8.90 10.20
N MET A 128 -21.34 8.63 9.74
CA MET A 128 -21.09 7.83 8.54
C MET A 128 -21.61 6.40 8.71
N LYS A 129 -21.32 5.76 9.84
CA LYS A 129 -21.82 4.40 10.17
C LYS A 129 -23.34 4.33 10.16
N ALA A 130 -24.01 5.26 10.81
CA ALA A 130 -25.47 5.33 10.86
C ALA A 130 -26.08 5.52 9.47
N PHE A 131 -25.49 6.40 8.65
CA PHE A 131 -25.93 6.62 7.27
C PHE A 131 -25.73 5.36 6.41
N CYS A 132 -24.53 4.77 6.44
CA CYS A 132 -24.22 3.53 5.72
C CYS A 132 -25.17 2.40 6.12
N HIS A 133 -25.53 2.30 7.40
CA HIS A 133 -26.50 1.30 7.86
C HIS A 133 -27.87 1.50 7.21
N LYS A 134 -28.43 2.72 7.27
CA LYS A 134 -29.74 3.04 6.65
C LYS A 134 -29.78 2.76 5.15
N VAL A 135 -28.68 3.05 4.45
CA VAL A 135 -28.57 2.79 3.00
C VAL A 135 -28.52 1.28 2.73
N ARG A 136 -27.68 0.55 3.47
CA ARG A 136 -27.50 -0.91 3.28
C ARG A 136 -28.71 -1.73 3.72
N SER A 137 -29.45 -1.29 4.74
CA SER A 137 -30.67 -1.95 5.20
C SER A 137 -31.88 -1.69 4.30
N GLY A 138 -31.80 -0.69 3.41
CA GLY A 138 -32.91 -0.27 2.55
C GLY A 138 -33.94 0.61 3.27
N GLU A 139 -33.68 1.01 4.52
CA GLU A 139 -34.45 2.04 5.23
C GLU A 139 -34.37 3.40 4.52
N TRP A 140 -33.22 3.70 3.91
CA TRP A 140 -33.06 4.88 3.08
C TRP A 140 -33.71 4.66 1.72
N LYS A 141 -34.83 5.36 1.51
CA LYS A 141 -35.64 5.23 0.29
C LYS A 141 -35.61 6.52 -0.51
N GLY A 142 -35.54 6.38 -1.84
CA GLY A 142 -35.65 7.51 -2.75
C GLY A 142 -37.11 7.98 -2.90
N PHE A 143 -37.32 8.95 -3.80
CA PHE A 143 -38.65 9.54 -4.08
C PHE A 143 -39.75 8.51 -4.36
N ARG A 144 -39.42 7.38 -5.02
CA ARG A 144 -40.38 6.31 -5.35
C ARG A 144 -40.55 5.27 -4.23
N ASN A 145 -40.12 5.54 -3.00
CA ASN A 145 -40.17 4.63 -1.85
C ASN A 145 -39.46 3.27 -2.10
N LYS A 146 -38.49 3.25 -3.01
CA LYS A 146 -37.65 2.08 -3.32
C LYS A 146 -36.24 2.27 -2.73
N PRO A 147 -35.57 1.18 -2.32
CA PRO A 147 -34.19 1.24 -1.87
C PRO A 147 -33.28 1.72 -3.01
N SER A 148 -32.18 2.37 -2.66
CA SER A 148 -31.16 2.82 -3.60
C SER A 148 -30.17 1.70 -3.91
N ASN A 149 -30.01 1.36 -5.18
CA ASN A 149 -29.10 0.29 -5.62
C ASN A 149 -27.79 0.83 -6.23
N SER A 150 -27.61 2.14 -6.27
CA SER A 150 -26.48 2.77 -6.93
C SER A 150 -26.03 4.00 -6.17
N ILE A 151 -24.72 4.15 -6.03
CA ILE A 151 -24.06 5.33 -5.48
C ILE A 151 -23.40 6.05 -6.66
N VAL A 152 -23.69 7.34 -6.81
CA VAL A 152 -23.13 8.15 -7.90
C VAL A 152 -22.25 9.23 -7.30
N PHE A 153 -20.96 9.24 -7.67
CA PHE A 153 -20.05 10.31 -7.33
C PHE A 153 -20.11 11.40 -8.40
N LYS A 154 -20.52 12.62 -8.01
CA LYS A 154 -20.63 13.75 -8.95
C LYS A 154 -19.28 14.30 -9.39
N LYS A 155 -18.24 14.14 -8.57
CA LYS A 155 -16.90 14.67 -8.82
C LYS A 155 -15.85 13.62 -8.49
N LEU A 156 -14.90 13.42 -9.41
CA LEU A 156 -13.71 12.63 -9.13
C LEU A 156 -12.71 13.51 -8.36
N SER A 157 -12.35 13.05 -7.17
CA SER A 157 -11.34 13.67 -6.31
C SER A 157 -10.38 12.60 -5.81
N PRO A 158 -9.19 12.96 -5.30
CA PRO A 158 -8.26 11.98 -4.72
C PRO A 158 -8.89 11.07 -3.66
N PHE A 159 -9.83 11.60 -2.87
CA PHE A 159 -10.58 10.82 -1.87
C PHE A 159 -11.52 9.80 -2.50
N VAL A 160 -12.23 10.18 -3.57
CA VAL A 160 -13.11 9.28 -4.31
C VAL A 160 -12.28 8.20 -5.01
N LEU A 161 -11.13 8.56 -5.58
CA LEU A 161 -10.22 7.60 -6.17
C LEU A 161 -9.72 6.60 -5.12
N GLY A 162 -9.34 7.07 -3.94
CA GLY A 162 -8.96 6.21 -2.82
C GLY A 162 -10.06 5.24 -2.41
N ALA A 163 -11.31 5.70 -2.34
CA ALA A 163 -12.46 4.83 -2.04
C ALA A 163 -12.67 3.75 -3.12
N LEU A 164 -12.58 4.12 -4.40
CA LEU A 164 -12.74 3.18 -5.52
C LEU A 164 -11.63 2.10 -5.52
N VAL A 165 -10.39 2.49 -5.23
CA VAL A 165 -9.28 1.54 -5.09
C VAL A 165 -9.52 0.60 -3.91
N GLY A 166 -9.95 1.14 -2.76
CA GLY A 166 -10.28 0.34 -1.58
C GLY A 166 -11.37 -0.70 -1.83
N ASP A 167 -12.45 -0.32 -2.52
CA ASP A 167 -13.53 -1.25 -2.88
C ASP A 167 -13.05 -2.35 -3.84
N HIS A 168 -12.17 -2.03 -4.78
CA HIS A 168 -11.60 -3.01 -5.70
C HIS A 168 -10.77 -4.07 -4.98
N VAL A 169 -9.91 -3.65 -4.05
CA VAL A 169 -9.10 -4.57 -3.23
C VAL A 169 -9.99 -5.50 -2.41
N ARG A 170 -11.02 -4.95 -1.74
CA ARG A 170 -11.97 -5.77 -0.96
C ARG A 170 -12.73 -6.78 -1.81
N ALA A 171 -13.08 -6.43 -3.06
CA ALA A 171 -13.75 -7.34 -3.96
C ALA A 171 -12.85 -8.51 -4.39
N GLN A 172 -11.55 -8.25 -4.58
CA GLN A 172 -10.56 -9.30 -4.87
C GLN A 172 -10.37 -10.23 -3.66
N ASP A 173 -10.27 -9.68 -2.44
CA ASP A 173 -10.12 -10.46 -1.20
C ASP A 173 -11.33 -11.35 -0.90
N LEU A 174 -12.55 -10.86 -1.15
CA LEU A 174 -13.77 -11.66 -1.02
C LEU A 174 -13.79 -12.79 -2.06
N CYS A 175 -13.35 -12.52 -3.30
CA CYS A 175 -13.33 -13.53 -4.34
C CYS A 175 -12.26 -14.61 -4.10
N SER A 176 -11.11 -14.28 -3.53
CA SER A 176 -10.04 -15.23 -3.19
C SER A 176 -10.37 -16.05 -1.95
N ARG A 177 -11.06 -15.48 -0.94
CA ARG A 177 -11.57 -16.22 0.23
C ARG A 177 -12.78 -17.12 -0.09
N CYS A 178 -13.60 -16.78 -1.09
CA CYS A 178 -14.77 -17.58 -1.48
C CYS A 178 -14.45 -18.79 -2.39
N HIS A 179 -13.22 -19.32 -2.38
CA HIS A 179 -12.91 -20.63 -2.99
C HIS A 179 -13.43 -21.84 -2.18
N VAL A 180 -14.42 -21.63 -1.29
CA VAL A 180 -15.22 -22.66 -0.65
C VAL A 180 -16.70 -22.25 -0.77
N GLU A 181 -17.49 -23.17 -1.32
CA GLU A 181 -18.94 -23.13 -1.59
C GLU A 181 -19.44 -22.23 -2.73
N HIS A 182 -19.28 -22.81 -3.92
CA HIS A 182 -19.88 -22.39 -5.17
C HIS A 182 -21.40 -22.67 -5.25
N GLN A 183 -22.21 -22.31 -4.23
CA GLN A 183 -23.67 -22.36 -4.33
C GLN A 183 -24.33 -21.72 -3.09
N GLN A 184 -24.51 -20.39 -3.04
CA GLN A 184 -25.72 -19.75 -2.46
C GLN A 184 -25.68 -18.21 -2.36
N LEU A 185 -24.54 -17.53 -2.53
CA LEU A 185 -24.53 -16.06 -2.48
C LEU A 185 -24.57 -15.45 -3.88
N ARG A 186 -25.78 -15.32 -4.44
CA ARG A 186 -26.03 -14.42 -5.58
C ARG A 186 -26.26 -12.99 -5.07
N PRO A 187 -25.35 -12.02 -5.31
CA PRO A 187 -25.69 -10.62 -5.12
C PRO A 187 -26.73 -10.21 -6.15
N VAL A 188 -27.83 -9.65 -5.68
CA VAL A 188 -28.88 -9.07 -6.51
C VAL A 188 -28.28 -7.87 -7.27
N GLY A 189 -28.19 -7.97 -8.60
CA GLY A 189 -27.96 -6.79 -9.45
C GLY A 189 -26.67 -6.71 -10.26
N VAL A 190 -25.90 -7.79 -10.45
CA VAL A 190 -24.86 -7.79 -11.50
C VAL A 190 -25.52 -8.13 -12.85
N SER A 191 -25.62 -7.13 -13.73
CA SER A 191 -26.03 -7.36 -15.13
C SER A 191 -25.12 -8.42 -15.75
N ARG A 192 -25.74 -9.38 -16.46
CA ARG A 192 -25.12 -10.51 -17.16
C ARG A 192 -23.96 -10.08 -18.09
N ALA A 193 -23.92 -8.81 -18.51
CA ALA A 193 -22.87 -8.22 -19.33
C ALA A 193 -21.53 -7.99 -18.57
N HIS A 194 -21.54 -7.66 -17.28
CA HIS A 194 -20.31 -7.45 -16.50
C HIS A 194 -19.62 -8.77 -16.12
N LEU A 195 -20.41 -9.83 -15.92
CA LEU A 195 -19.88 -11.18 -15.71
C LEU A 195 -19.14 -11.71 -16.94
N ASN A 196 -19.59 -11.38 -18.15
CA ASN A 196 -18.90 -11.80 -19.37
C ASN A 196 -17.56 -11.05 -19.58
N ILE A 197 -17.46 -9.77 -19.21
CA ILE A 197 -16.21 -9.01 -19.33
C ILE A 197 -15.17 -9.51 -18.31
N CYS A 198 -15.58 -9.75 -17.06
CA CYS A 198 -14.68 -10.35 -16.05
C CYS A 198 -14.29 -11.78 -16.42
N HIS A 199 -15.21 -12.61 -16.92
CA HIS A 199 -14.89 -13.99 -17.33
C HIS A 199 -13.96 -14.03 -18.55
N TRP A 200 -14.13 -13.15 -19.54
CA TRP A 200 -13.22 -13.04 -20.68
C TRP A 200 -11.83 -12.51 -20.30
N SER A 201 -11.75 -11.51 -19.41
CA SER A 201 -10.47 -10.96 -18.96
C SER A 201 -9.68 -11.96 -18.09
N LEU A 202 -10.37 -12.73 -17.24
CA LEU A 202 -9.77 -13.78 -16.43
C LEU A 202 -9.33 -14.98 -17.29
N GLN A 203 -10.13 -15.38 -18.28
CA GLN A 203 -9.73 -16.44 -19.22
C GLN A 203 -8.57 -16.02 -20.13
N LEU A 204 -8.49 -14.75 -20.54
CA LEU A 204 -7.37 -14.24 -21.33
C LEU A 204 -6.08 -14.20 -20.49
N HIS A 205 -6.16 -13.78 -19.22
CA HIS A 205 -5.02 -13.81 -18.29
C HIS A 205 -4.57 -15.24 -17.98
N LEU A 206 -5.51 -16.17 -17.73
CA LEU A 206 -5.18 -17.58 -17.48
C LEU A 206 -4.56 -18.26 -18.71
N ARG A 207 -5.04 -17.97 -19.93
CA ARG A 207 -4.43 -18.48 -21.17
C ARG A 207 -3.05 -17.89 -21.44
N LEU A 208 -2.84 -16.60 -21.17
CA LEU A 208 -1.51 -15.97 -21.26
C LEU A 208 -0.55 -16.58 -20.25
N LEU A 209 -0.97 -16.78 -19.01
CA LEU A 209 -0.15 -17.43 -17.97
C LEU A 209 0.17 -18.89 -18.32
N GLN A 210 -0.78 -19.65 -18.86
CA GLN A 210 -0.54 -21.02 -19.33
C GLN A 210 0.39 -21.07 -20.55
N GLN A 211 0.26 -20.13 -21.50
CA GLN A 211 1.20 -20.00 -22.62
C GLN A 211 2.61 -19.62 -22.14
N MET A 212 2.74 -18.67 -21.21
CA MET A 212 4.04 -18.29 -20.64
C MET A 212 4.67 -19.42 -19.81
N ALA A 213 3.86 -20.24 -19.13
CA ALA A 213 4.35 -21.42 -18.42
C ALA A 213 4.80 -22.54 -19.38
N SER A 214 4.12 -22.71 -20.51
CA SER A 214 4.50 -23.66 -21.57
C SER A 214 5.81 -23.26 -22.28
N LEU A 215 5.99 -21.96 -22.56
CA LEU A 215 7.22 -21.40 -23.13
C LEU A 215 8.41 -21.55 -22.18
N ARG A 216 8.22 -21.38 -20.86
CA ARG A 216 9.28 -21.66 -19.87
C ARG A 216 9.68 -23.12 -19.80
N LYS A 217 8.74 -24.07 -19.91
CA LYS A 217 9.06 -25.51 -19.89
C LYS A 217 9.85 -25.94 -21.14
N THR A 218 9.59 -25.32 -22.28
CA THR A 218 10.31 -25.63 -23.54
C THR A 218 11.69 -24.96 -23.64
N GLU A 219 11.92 -23.82 -22.98
CA GLU A 219 13.27 -23.23 -22.84
C GLU A 219 14.15 -23.99 -21.83
N VAL A 220 13.59 -24.45 -20.70
CA VAL A 220 14.35 -25.19 -19.68
C VAL A 220 14.80 -26.58 -20.18
N GLN A 221 14.03 -27.25 -21.05
CA GLN A 221 14.45 -28.52 -21.66
C GLN A 221 15.55 -28.38 -22.72
N LYS A 222 15.79 -27.19 -23.28
CA LYS A 222 16.86 -26.96 -24.27
C LYS A 222 18.24 -26.70 -23.65
N HIS A 223 18.35 -26.57 -22.31
CA HIS A 223 19.59 -26.19 -21.62
C HIS A 223 20.06 -27.20 -20.57
N VAL A 224 19.57 -28.44 -20.63
CA VAL A 224 20.17 -29.55 -19.86
C VAL A 224 21.39 -30.07 -20.64
N PRO A 225 22.62 -30.01 -20.09
CA PRO A 225 23.78 -30.66 -20.71
C PRO A 225 23.55 -32.17 -20.72
N LYS A 226 23.73 -32.80 -21.89
CA LYS A 226 23.85 -34.26 -21.94
C LYS A 226 25.12 -34.65 -21.22
N GLU A 227 25.00 -35.42 -20.14
CA GLU A 227 26.15 -36.07 -19.52
C GLU A 227 26.83 -36.98 -20.55
N VAL A 228 28.15 -36.84 -20.62
CA VAL A 228 29.03 -37.60 -21.51
C VAL A 228 29.25 -38.98 -20.90
N GLY A 229 28.83 -40.01 -21.61
CA GLY A 229 29.35 -41.37 -21.53
C GLY A 229 30.12 -41.68 -22.80
#